data_AF-A0A4Y9YGY9-F1
#
_entry.id   AF-A0A4Y9YGY9-F1
#
_cell.length_a   1.000
_cell.length_b   1.000
_cell.length_c   1.000
_cell.angle_alpha   90.00
_cell.angle_beta   90.00
_cell.angle_gamma   90.00
#
_symmetry.space_group_name_H-M   'P 1'
#
loop_
_entity.id
_entity.type
_entity.pdbx_description
1 polymer ?
#
loop_
_entity_poly.entity_id
_entity_poly.type
_entity_poly.pdbx_seq_one_letter_code
_entity_poly.pdbx_strand_id
1 'polypeptide(L)'
;MEIKFKCVRKDCALVMYGPREHQGRVAGKKDRVQSRSRNYAGAAWSMPRLIPRLLKRLQSLPSSPSSPRIAHLPPKTKKWLSPHPQMADYTHAGRSDSILLDSSNPILHRKDYERHKDRPRFRLHPSRNTSMPAAEAVEESAPRVMSEMERVWWANPYLRMLSSPIRKCVVTSKQLPSDFLIRMSPRRLPSPRVGRNTYAMLPDGLEHPKFKQRYSGNAYYASCRQAAVDEIIPRGVSRLFHQHYTVLPSLGPYIGHLLRLRVLQELELLGNRLQYKKRNSEHIPVLRRLTRVEFKDIKETGVIPFDHAVAVLVVPPLNRDPVHKDRPTPNKTSFPDDEAQQKSTPTRPSPPLSTLYPVAQDNDYDDLPDTVSSPKVPLYNGISLFPSRPQRAALHKLLTRLLKVEYLNIRKTKTKSPHRTPWVRTSGDDKASHAFLLCSSPNNLERADAAPLAIALWRLRMWEGKPWRTEVGTWASVVRV
;
A
#
# COMPACT_ATOMS: atom_id res chain seq x y z
N MET A 1 16.38 22.68 -30.88
CA MET A 1 17.41 22.05 -30.01
C MET A 1 17.49 20.57 -30.37
N GLU A 2 18.40 20.22 -31.28
CA GLU A 2 18.62 18.83 -31.71
C GLU A 2 19.44 18.05 -30.67
N ILE A 3 18.92 16.91 -30.23
CA ILE A 3 19.65 15.97 -29.36
C ILE A 3 20.17 14.83 -30.25
N LYS A 4 21.44 14.91 -30.65
CA LYS A 4 22.13 13.81 -31.33
C LYS A 4 22.53 12.73 -30.32
N PHE A 5 21.91 11.55 -30.40
CA PHE A 5 22.37 10.35 -29.71
C PHE A 5 23.47 9.66 -30.52
N LYS A 6 24.72 9.75 -30.04
CA LYS A 6 25.82 8.89 -30.51
C LYS A 6 25.63 7.48 -29.94
N CYS A 7 25.30 6.53 -30.80
CA CYS A 7 25.27 5.10 -30.49
C CYS A 7 26.67 4.53 -30.74
N VAL A 8 27.39 4.16 -29.67
CA VAL A 8 28.68 3.45 -29.77
C VAL A 8 28.40 1.96 -29.70
N ARG A 9 28.54 1.27 -30.84
CA ARG A 9 28.65 -0.20 -30.89
C ARG A 9 30.00 -0.60 -30.28
N LYS A 10 29.97 -1.58 -29.38
CA LYS A 10 31.15 -2.38 -29.04
C LYS A 10 30.82 -3.83 -29.34
N ASP A 11 31.46 -4.33 -30.39
CA ASP A 11 31.73 -5.74 -30.58
C ASP A 11 32.67 -6.23 -29.48
N CYS A 12 32.46 -7.44 -28.98
CA CYS A 12 33.54 -8.29 -28.46
C CYS A 12 33.04 -9.72 -28.21
N ALA A 13 33.45 -10.59 -29.13
CA ALA A 13 34.05 -11.91 -28.95
C ALA A 13 33.56 -12.85 -27.83
N LEU A 14 33.04 -13.98 -28.30
CA LEU A 14 33.07 -15.29 -27.63
C LEU A 14 34.52 -15.68 -27.29
N VAL A 15 34.78 -16.04 -26.04
CA VAL A 15 35.93 -16.88 -25.68
C VAL A 15 35.45 -17.96 -24.72
N MET A 16 35.51 -19.21 -25.19
CA MET A 16 35.45 -20.44 -24.40
C MET A 16 36.84 -20.70 -23.81
N TYR A 17 36.94 -21.09 -22.54
CA TYR A 17 37.95 -22.05 -22.04
C TYR A 17 37.56 -22.55 -20.64
N GLY A 18 37.87 -23.83 -20.39
CA GLY A 18 37.47 -24.64 -19.24
C GLY A 18 38.29 -24.46 -17.95
N PRO A 19 38.22 -25.44 -17.03
CA PRO A 19 38.50 -25.25 -15.60
C PRO A 19 39.98 -25.50 -15.24
N ARG A 20 40.47 -24.80 -14.23
CA ARG A 20 41.67 -25.21 -13.47
C ARG A 20 41.47 -24.97 -11.99
N GLU A 21 41.59 -26.07 -11.24
CA GLU A 21 41.89 -26.10 -9.81
C GLU A 21 43.28 -25.50 -9.57
N HIS A 22 43.44 -24.76 -8.48
CA HIS A 22 44.72 -24.68 -7.77
C HIS A 22 44.46 -24.37 -6.29
N GLN A 23 44.87 -25.32 -5.45
CA GLN A 23 45.18 -25.10 -4.05
C GLN A 23 46.36 -24.14 -3.93
N GLY A 24 46.29 -23.21 -2.98
CA GLY A 24 47.38 -22.30 -2.66
C GLY A 24 47.25 -21.74 -1.24
N ARG A 25 47.97 -22.38 -0.31
CA ARG A 25 48.36 -21.80 0.98
C ARG A 25 49.22 -20.57 0.73
N VAL A 26 48.96 -19.45 1.42
CA VAL A 26 49.99 -18.42 1.66
C VAL A 26 49.87 -17.91 3.09
N ALA A 27 51.05 -17.80 3.70
CA ALA A 27 51.35 -17.43 5.06
C ALA A 27 51.16 -15.95 5.38
N GLY A 28 50.84 -15.70 6.65
CA GLY A 28 51.52 -14.76 7.55
C GLY A 28 51.94 -13.38 7.05
N LYS A 29 51.29 -12.35 7.62
CA LYS A 29 51.99 -11.14 8.07
C LYS A 29 51.34 -10.60 9.34
N LYS A 30 52.07 -10.71 10.44
CA LYS A 30 51.79 -10.06 11.73
C LYS A 30 52.33 -8.64 11.63
N ASP A 31 51.45 -7.64 11.58
CA ASP A 31 51.85 -6.27 11.84
C ASP A 31 51.48 -5.89 13.27
N ARG A 32 52.56 -5.56 13.98
CA ARG A 32 52.72 -5.21 15.38
C ARG A 32 52.38 -3.72 15.51
N VAL A 33 51.19 -3.40 16.00
CA VAL A 33 50.86 -2.02 16.41
C VAL A 33 51.10 -1.86 17.90
N GLN A 34 51.99 -0.92 18.20
CA GLN A 34 52.49 -0.56 19.51
C GLN A 34 51.38 -0.08 20.46
N SER A 35 51.51 -0.60 21.68
CA SER A 35 50.94 -0.15 22.93
C SER A 35 51.18 1.34 23.21
N ARG A 36 50.10 2.07 23.48
CA ARG A 36 50.13 3.24 24.38
C ARG A 36 49.17 2.96 25.53
N SER A 37 49.73 2.45 26.63
CA SER A 37 49.08 2.41 27.94
C SER A 37 49.02 3.82 28.51
N ARG A 38 47.81 4.39 28.60
CA ARG A 38 47.55 5.48 29.55
C ARG A 38 46.94 4.87 30.80
N ASN A 39 47.69 4.98 31.88
CA ASN A 39 47.28 4.66 33.23
C ASN A 39 46.07 5.53 33.63
N TYR A 40 44.91 4.90 33.83
CA TYR A 40 43.86 5.43 34.69
C TYR A 40 43.76 4.49 35.89
N ALA A 41 44.61 4.74 36.87
CA ALA A 41 44.42 4.26 38.23
C ALA A 41 43.53 5.28 38.95
N GLY A 42 42.45 4.80 39.59
CA GLY A 42 41.68 5.59 40.54
C GLY A 42 40.18 5.63 40.27
N ALA A 43 39.47 4.56 40.62
CA ALA A 43 38.11 4.57 41.18
C ALA A 43 37.61 3.12 41.38
N ALA A 44 38.32 2.34 42.19
CA ALA A 44 37.92 0.98 42.56
C ALA A 44 37.40 0.95 44.00
N TRP A 45 36.37 1.75 44.32
CA TRP A 45 35.69 1.64 45.61
C TRP A 45 34.17 1.66 45.37
N SER A 46 33.52 0.63 45.94
CA SER A 46 32.06 0.45 46.05
C SER A 46 31.28 0.07 44.79
N MET A 47 31.38 -1.19 44.34
CA MET A 47 30.21 -1.97 43.87
C MET A 47 30.30 -3.52 44.07
N PRO A 48 30.99 -4.10 45.08
CA PRO A 48 31.05 -5.56 45.22
C PRO A 48 29.71 -6.22 45.60
N ARG A 49 28.69 -5.43 45.99
CA ARG A 49 27.36 -5.95 46.40
C ARG A 49 26.29 -5.87 45.31
N LEU A 50 26.48 -5.04 44.28
CA LEU A 50 25.47 -4.86 43.23
C LEU A 50 25.58 -5.91 42.14
N ILE A 51 26.80 -6.30 41.77
CA ILE A 51 27.05 -7.28 40.70
C ILE A 51 26.46 -8.67 41.06
N PRO A 52 26.67 -9.23 42.27
CA PRO A 52 26.06 -10.52 42.63
C PRO A 52 24.54 -10.45 42.69
N ARG A 53 23.96 -9.31 43.12
CA ARG A 53 22.51 -9.11 43.18
C ARG A 53 21.88 -8.98 41.79
N LEU A 54 22.58 -8.35 40.85
CA LEU A 54 22.18 -8.26 39.45
C LEU A 54 22.26 -9.62 38.76
N LEU A 55 23.33 -10.38 38.97
CA LEU A 55 23.47 -11.74 38.45
C LEU A 55 22.41 -12.68 39.02
N LYS A 56 22.13 -12.61 40.32
CA LYS A 56 21.07 -13.40 40.96
C LYS A 56 19.69 -13.01 40.43
N ARG A 57 19.44 -11.73 40.16
CA ARG A 57 18.21 -11.27 39.49
C ARG A 57 18.09 -11.75 38.05
N LEU A 58 19.18 -11.71 37.28
CA LEU A 58 19.23 -12.20 35.90
C LEU A 58 19.03 -13.72 35.81
N GLN A 59 19.54 -14.47 36.79
CA GLN A 59 19.34 -15.92 36.89
C GLN A 59 17.93 -16.29 37.40
N SER A 60 17.31 -15.44 38.23
CA SER A 60 15.93 -15.64 38.70
C SER A 60 14.87 -15.18 37.68
N LEU A 61 15.26 -14.41 36.66
CA LEU A 61 14.37 -14.07 35.57
C LEU A 61 14.16 -15.34 34.73
N PRO A 62 12.91 -15.79 34.51
CA PRO A 62 12.65 -16.95 33.69
C PRO A 62 13.31 -16.76 32.33
N SER A 63 14.10 -17.75 31.90
CA SER A 63 14.98 -17.74 30.71
C SER A 63 14.26 -17.57 29.37
N SER A 64 12.93 -17.39 29.40
CA SER A 64 12.16 -16.87 28.29
C SER A 64 11.42 -15.63 28.82
N PRO A 65 11.62 -14.43 28.25
CA PRO A 65 10.63 -13.38 28.44
C PRO A 65 9.34 -13.96 27.91
N SER A 66 8.45 -14.37 28.82
CA SER A 66 7.11 -14.78 28.44
C SER A 66 6.58 -13.58 27.65
N SER A 67 6.47 -13.75 26.34
CA SER A 67 5.82 -12.78 25.46
C SER A 67 4.63 -12.24 26.23
N PRO A 68 4.49 -10.90 26.39
CA PRO A 68 3.43 -10.34 27.22
C PRO A 68 2.17 -11.06 26.82
N ARG A 69 1.62 -11.88 27.74
CA ARG A 69 0.46 -12.73 27.46
C ARG A 69 -0.59 -11.73 27.01
N ILE A 70 -0.81 -11.66 25.69
CA ILE A 70 -1.89 -10.91 25.11
C ILE A 70 -3.09 -11.55 25.79
N ALA A 71 -3.72 -10.83 26.72
CA ALA A 71 -4.92 -11.31 27.36
C ALA A 71 -5.83 -11.75 26.22
N HIS A 72 -6.00 -13.07 26.07
CA HIS A 72 -6.85 -13.63 25.06
C HIS A 72 -8.25 -13.25 25.50
N LEU A 73 -8.67 -12.04 25.10
CA LEU A 73 -10.03 -11.60 25.28
C LEU A 73 -10.88 -12.72 24.70
N PRO A 74 -11.85 -13.25 25.47
CA PRO A 74 -12.71 -14.32 24.99
C PRO A 74 -13.20 -13.92 23.61
N PRO A 75 -13.16 -14.83 22.61
CA PRO A 75 -13.58 -14.51 21.25
C PRO A 75 -14.98 -13.94 21.36
N LYS A 76 -15.14 -12.64 21.04
CA LYS A 76 -16.45 -11.99 21.11
C LYS A 76 -17.39 -12.87 20.31
N THR A 77 -18.39 -13.44 20.99
CA THR A 77 -19.45 -14.23 20.36
C THR A 77 -19.96 -13.39 19.21
N LYS A 78 -19.78 -13.89 17.99
CA LYS A 78 -20.20 -13.17 16.79
C LYS A 78 -21.72 -13.10 16.91
N LYS A 79 -22.25 -11.93 17.25
CA LYS A 79 -23.68 -11.69 17.12
C LYS A 79 -24.01 -11.97 15.67
N TRP A 80 -24.86 -12.97 15.45
CA TRP A 80 -25.32 -13.37 14.14
C TRP A 80 -25.90 -12.14 13.45
N LEU A 81 -25.52 -11.94 12.19
CA LEU A 81 -26.10 -10.89 11.38
C LEU A 81 -27.53 -11.33 11.09
N SER A 82 -28.51 -10.63 11.66
CA SER A 82 -29.90 -10.81 11.26
C SER A 82 -30.02 -10.49 9.76
N PRO A 83 -30.98 -11.11 9.04
CA PRO A 83 -31.27 -10.77 7.66
C PRO A 83 -31.42 -9.26 7.48
N HIS A 84 -31.04 -8.75 6.31
CA HIS A 84 -31.08 -7.30 6.05
C HIS A 84 -32.51 -6.83 6.30
N PRO A 85 -32.72 -5.92 7.25
CA PRO A 85 -34.07 -5.49 7.55
C PRO A 85 -34.65 -4.85 6.29
N GLN A 86 -35.91 -5.17 5.98
CA GLN A 86 -36.60 -4.58 4.84
C GLN A 86 -36.50 -3.05 4.95
N MET A 87 -36.28 -2.38 3.82
CA MET A 87 -36.30 -0.91 3.84
C MET A 87 -37.66 -0.46 4.31
N ALA A 88 -37.68 0.26 5.42
CA ALA A 88 -38.87 0.93 5.89
C ALA A 88 -39.40 1.82 4.77
N ASP A 89 -40.63 1.57 4.34
CA ASP A 89 -41.31 2.44 3.40
C ASP A 89 -41.80 3.67 4.17
N TYR A 90 -41.30 4.85 3.82
CA TYR A 90 -41.76 6.12 4.38
C TYR A 90 -42.70 6.87 3.45
N THR A 91 -43.05 6.28 2.30
CA THR A 91 -43.95 6.90 1.34
C THR A 91 -45.40 6.84 1.84
N HIS A 92 -46.19 7.86 1.54
CA HIS A 92 -47.61 7.90 1.91
C HIS A 92 -48.48 7.12 0.90
N ALA A 93 -47.90 6.70 -0.22
CA ALA A 93 -48.63 6.04 -1.30
C ALA A 93 -49.17 4.69 -0.83
N GLY A 94 -50.49 4.53 -0.85
CA GLY A 94 -51.16 3.28 -0.47
C GLY A 94 -51.43 3.10 1.03
N ARG A 95 -51.18 4.11 1.87
CA ARG A 95 -51.53 4.08 3.30
C ARG A 95 -52.90 4.71 3.55
N SER A 96 -53.79 4.01 4.24
CA SER A 96 -55.06 4.56 4.76
C SER A 96 -54.84 5.40 6.01
N ASP A 97 -53.81 5.08 6.79
CA ASP A 97 -53.57 5.62 8.13
C ASP A 97 -52.17 6.21 8.27
N SER A 98 -51.96 6.92 9.38
CA SER A 98 -50.63 7.45 9.73
C SER A 98 -49.62 6.31 9.90
N ILE A 99 -48.39 6.51 9.41
CA ILE A 99 -47.24 5.59 9.61
C ILE A 99 -47.02 5.21 11.08
N LEU A 100 -47.51 6.04 12.01
CA LEU A 100 -47.42 5.77 13.44
C LEU A 100 -48.30 4.60 13.90
N LEU A 101 -49.38 4.33 13.18
CA LEU A 101 -50.36 3.29 13.48
C LEU A 101 -50.10 1.99 12.70
N ASP A 102 -49.17 2.00 11.74
CA ASP A 102 -48.76 0.81 10.99
C ASP A 102 -48.24 -0.27 11.95
N SER A 103 -48.67 -1.53 11.77
CA SER A 103 -48.14 -2.67 12.53
C SER A 103 -46.63 -2.90 12.27
N SER A 104 -46.13 -2.42 11.12
CA SER A 104 -44.73 -2.42 10.71
C SER A 104 -44.09 -1.03 10.85
N ASN A 105 -44.45 -0.28 11.89
CA ASN A 105 -43.95 1.07 12.08
C ASN A 105 -42.44 1.10 12.40
N PRO A 106 -41.59 1.70 11.54
CA PRO A 106 -40.15 1.74 11.73
C PRO A 106 -39.68 2.60 12.90
N ILE A 107 -40.54 3.48 13.41
CA ILE A 107 -40.27 4.35 14.57
C ILE A 107 -40.43 3.56 15.87
N LEU A 108 -41.52 2.80 16.00
CA LEU A 108 -41.78 1.97 17.18
C LEU A 108 -40.91 0.71 17.19
N HIS A 109 -40.75 0.08 16.03
CA HIS A 109 -40.00 -1.16 15.84
C HIS A 109 -38.56 -0.93 15.39
N ARG A 110 -37.89 0.11 15.91
CA ARG A 110 -36.54 0.51 15.44
C ARG A 110 -35.52 -0.62 15.37
N LYS A 111 -35.60 -1.60 16.27
CA LYS A 111 -34.68 -2.76 16.30
C LYS A 111 -34.82 -3.62 15.05
N ASP A 112 -36.03 -3.76 14.52
CA ASP A 112 -36.35 -4.58 13.36
C ASP A 112 -35.91 -3.89 12.06
N TYR A 113 -35.63 -2.58 12.11
CA TYR A 113 -35.09 -1.77 11.01
C TYR A 113 -33.64 -1.31 11.23
N GLU A 114 -32.99 -1.75 12.32
CA GLU A 114 -31.62 -1.34 12.62
C GLU A 114 -30.66 -2.00 11.63
N ARG A 115 -30.31 -1.25 10.58
CA ARG A 115 -29.28 -1.70 9.64
C ARG A 115 -27.99 -1.97 10.42
N HIS A 116 -27.55 -3.22 10.38
CA HIS A 116 -26.23 -3.58 10.89
C HIS A 116 -25.19 -2.67 10.22
N LYS A 117 -24.42 -1.95 11.06
CA LYS A 117 -23.33 -1.07 10.60
C LYS A 117 -22.15 -1.85 10.01
N ASP A 118 -22.18 -3.17 10.13
CA ASP A 118 -21.19 -4.04 9.53
C ASP A 118 -21.40 -4.08 8.03
N ARG A 119 -20.37 -3.66 7.28
CA ARG A 119 -20.36 -3.82 5.83
C ARG A 119 -20.60 -5.30 5.52
N PRO A 120 -21.48 -5.63 4.57
CA PRO A 120 -21.61 -7.01 4.11
C PRO A 120 -20.21 -7.57 3.85
N ARG A 121 -19.88 -8.67 4.55
CA ARG A 121 -18.60 -9.34 4.36
C ARG A 121 -18.69 -10.12 3.05
N PHE A 122 -18.39 -9.44 1.95
CA PHE A 122 -18.32 -10.08 0.65
C PHE A 122 -17.18 -11.09 0.67
N ARG A 123 -17.52 -12.37 0.49
CA ARG A 123 -16.53 -13.36 0.06
C ARG A 123 -16.62 -13.43 -1.45
N LEU A 124 -15.49 -13.23 -2.11
CA LEU A 124 -15.39 -13.44 -3.55
C LEU A 124 -15.74 -14.88 -3.94
N HIS A 125 -15.54 -15.85 -3.04
CA HIS A 125 -15.92 -17.23 -3.24
C HIS A 125 -16.44 -17.88 -1.94
N PRO A 126 -17.43 -18.79 -2.04
CA PRO A 126 -17.79 -19.67 -0.93
C PRO A 126 -16.55 -20.49 -0.54
N SER A 127 -16.29 -20.57 0.77
CA SER A 127 -15.16 -21.33 1.31
C SER A 127 -15.41 -22.81 1.06
N ARG A 128 -14.64 -23.43 0.15
CA ARG A 128 -14.76 -24.86 -0.16
C ARG A 128 -14.40 -25.77 1.02
N ASN A 129 -13.71 -25.26 2.05
CA ASN A 129 -13.20 -26.08 3.16
C ASN A 129 -14.09 -26.08 4.40
N THR A 130 -15.32 -25.55 4.31
CA THR A 130 -16.27 -25.69 5.42
C THR A 130 -17.18 -26.86 5.10
N SER A 131 -16.62 -28.08 5.19
CA SER A 131 -17.39 -29.32 5.26
C SER A 131 -18.05 -29.43 6.64
N MET A 132 -18.79 -28.39 7.03
CA MET A 132 -19.77 -28.52 8.08
C MET A 132 -20.99 -29.18 7.41
N PRO A 133 -21.59 -30.20 8.02
CA PRO A 133 -22.75 -30.89 7.48
C PRO A 133 -23.86 -29.85 7.20
N ALA A 134 -24.40 -29.88 5.98
CA ALA A 134 -25.36 -28.91 5.46
C ALA A 134 -26.67 -28.83 6.28
N ALA A 135 -26.90 -29.79 7.18
CA ALA A 135 -28.14 -29.94 7.93
C ALA A 135 -28.35 -28.92 9.07
N GLU A 136 -27.30 -28.23 9.56
CA GLU A 136 -27.43 -27.26 10.66
C GLU A 136 -26.87 -25.86 10.35
N ALA A 137 -26.31 -25.66 9.16
CA ALA A 137 -25.91 -24.33 8.73
C ALA A 137 -27.16 -23.55 8.33
N VAL A 138 -27.81 -22.92 9.31
CA VAL A 138 -28.89 -21.94 9.11
C VAL A 138 -28.51 -21.05 7.91
N GLU A 139 -29.34 -21.12 6.87
CA GLU A 139 -29.14 -20.59 5.52
C GLU A 139 -28.78 -19.09 5.50
N GLU A 140 -29.09 -18.38 6.58
CA GLU A 140 -29.05 -16.93 6.73
C GLU A 140 -27.64 -16.32 6.84
N SER A 141 -26.57 -17.11 7.11
CA SER A 141 -25.22 -16.56 7.30
C SER A 141 -24.23 -16.83 6.16
N ALA A 142 -24.69 -17.32 5.00
CA ALA A 142 -23.82 -17.45 3.84
C ALA A 142 -23.37 -16.05 3.37
N PRO A 143 -22.06 -15.82 3.15
CA PRO A 143 -21.59 -14.54 2.64
C PRO A 143 -22.19 -14.29 1.26
N ARG A 144 -22.96 -13.22 1.14
CA ARG A 144 -23.60 -12.79 -0.10
C ARG A 144 -22.59 -12.73 -1.25
N VAL A 145 -22.98 -13.31 -2.39
CA VAL A 145 -22.26 -13.17 -3.67
C VAL A 145 -22.51 -11.77 -4.22
N MET A 146 -21.45 -11.08 -4.66
CA MET A 146 -21.58 -9.74 -5.24
C MET A 146 -22.26 -9.82 -6.61
N SER A 147 -23.20 -8.91 -6.87
CA SER A 147 -23.74 -8.72 -8.22
C SER A 147 -22.66 -8.24 -9.19
N GLU A 148 -22.91 -8.32 -10.49
CA GLU A 148 -21.97 -7.81 -11.50
C GLU A 148 -21.70 -6.32 -11.36
N MET A 149 -22.75 -5.52 -11.14
CA MET A 149 -22.64 -4.09 -10.89
C MET A 149 -21.81 -3.81 -9.63
N GLU A 150 -22.05 -4.55 -8.54
CA GLU A 150 -21.24 -4.45 -7.32
C GLU A 150 -19.78 -4.81 -7.57
N ARG A 151 -19.49 -5.80 -8.41
CA ARG A 151 -18.11 -6.14 -8.81
C ARG A 151 -17.44 -5.01 -9.58
N VAL A 152 -18.16 -4.31 -10.47
CA VAL A 152 -17.65 -3.14 -11.19
C VAL A 152 -17.31 -2.01 -10.21
N TRP A 153 -18.25 -1.67 -9.31
CA TRP A 153 -18.03 -0.64 -8.29
C TRP A 153 -16.89 -0.99 -7.34
N TRP A 154 -16.82 -2.26 -6.94
CA TRP A 154 -15.75 -2.74 -6.09
C TRP A 154 -14.43 -2.78 -6.86
N ALA A 155 -14.38 -3.10 -8.15
CA ALA A 155 -13.13 -3.05 -8.91
C ALA A 155 -12.57 -1.61 -9.04
N ASN A 156 -13.43 -0.59 -8.99
CA ASN A 156 -13.03 0.81 -9.08
C ASN A 156 -12.41 1.33 -7.76
N PRO A 157 -11.11 1.70 -7.75
CA PRO A 157 -10.46 2.20 -6.53
C PRO A 157 -11.02 3.53 -6.03
N TYR A 158 -11.52 4.41 -6.91
CA TYR A 158 -12.06 5.71 -6.52
C TYR A 158 -13.36 5.55 -5.73
N LEU A 159 -14.26 4.70 -6.23
CA LEU A 159 -15.51 4.36 -5.54
C LEU A 159 -15.24 3.66 -4.20
N ARG A 160 -14.18 2.85 -4.12
CA ARG A 160 -13.76 2.28 -2.83
C ARG A 160 -13.23 3.31 -1.84
N MET A 161 -12.43 4.28 -2.29
CA MET A 161 -11.97 5.36 -1.42
C MET A 161 -13.14 6.20 -0.92
N LEU A 162 -14.09 6.52 -1.80
CA LEU A 162 -15.33 7.22 -1.49
C LEU A 162 -16.19 6.50 -0.46
N SER A 163 -16.35 5.19 -0.66
CA SER A 163 -17.14 4.36 0.25
C SER A 163 -16.43 4.09 1.57
N SER A 164 -15.20 4.57 1.81
CA SER A 164 -14.53 4.41 3.11
C SER A 164 -15.23 5.24 4.21
N PRO A 165 -15.13 4.85 5.50
CA PRO A 165 -15.89 5.53 6.55
C PRO A 165 -15.58 7.03 6.64
N ILE A 166 -16.62 7.87 6.71
CA ILE A 166 -16.46 9.32 6.83
C ILE A 166 -15.93 9.68 8.23
N ARG A 167 -14.95 10.59 8.29
CA ARG A 167 -14.33 11.09 9.52
C ARG A 167 -14.10 12.60 9.41
N LYS A 168 -14.07 13.29 10.55
CA LYS A 168 -13.78 14.72 10.61
C LYS A 168 -12.27 14.94 10.63
N CYS A 169 -11.76 15.74 9.69
CA CYS A 169 -10.37 16.19 9.70
C CYS A 169 -10.15 17.20 10.83
N VAL A 170 -9.17 16.98 11.69
CA VAL A 170 -8.88 17.86 12.84
C VAL A 170 -8.39 19.24 12.43
N VAL A 171 -7.74 19.35 11.27
CA VAL A 171 -7.16 20.60 10.76
C VAL A 171 -8.22 21.47 10.12
N THR A 172 -9.02 20.90 9.21
CA THR A 172 -9.98 21.64 8.40
C THR A 172 -11.40 21.57 8.93
N SER A 173 -11.68 20.74 9.94
CA SER A 173 -13.02 20.40 10.40
C SER A 173 -13.97 19.81 9.35
N LYS A 174 -13.49 19.56 8.13
CA LYS A 174 -14.28 18.96 7.04
C LYS A 174 -14.45 17.46 7.25
N GLN A 175 -15.62 16.94 6.89
CA GLN A 175 -15.89 15.51 6.86
C GLN A 175 -15.38 14.92 5.54
N LEU A 176 -14.51 13.92 5.60
CA LEU A 176 -13.92 13.27 4.44
C LEU A 176 -13.89 11.74 4.65
N PRO A 177 -13.93 10.93 3.58
CA PRO A 177 -13.73 9.49 3.70
C PRO A 177 -12.32 9.18 4.25
N SER A 178 -12.21 8.13 5.07
CA SER A 178 -10.98 7.81 5.79
C SER A 178 -9.74 7.55 4.92
N ASP A 179 -9.93 7.12 3.67
CA ASP A 179 -8.80 6.91 2.74
C ASP A 179 -8.16 8.24 2.28
N PHE A 180 -8.88 9.36 2.39
CA PHE A 180 -8.36 10.72 2.17
C PHE A 180 -7.70 11.31 3.41
N LEU A 181 -7.62 10.54 4.49
CA LEU A 181 -7.11 10.99 5.77
C LEU A 181 -5.94 10.11 6.23
N ILE A 182 -5.11 10.69 7.08
CA ILE A 182 -4.06 10.02 7.84
C ILE A 182 -4.53 9.92 9.27
N ARG A 183 -4.64 8.69 9.77
CA ARG A 183 -4.93 8.41 11.17
C ARG A 183 -3.67 8.62 11.98
N MET A 184 -3.76 9.40 13.04
CA MET A 184 -2.70 9.63 14.02
C MET A 184 -3.21 9.26 15.40
N SER A 185 -2.39 8.59 16.19
CA SER A 185 -2.73 8.19 17.55
C SER A 185 -1.65 8.68 18.51
N PRO A 186 -2.02 9.21 19.69
CA PRO A 186 -1.05 9.48 20.74
C PRO A 186 -0.45 8.16 21.22
N ARG A 187 0.88 8.13 21.35
CA ARG A 187 1.64 6.99 21.86
C ARG A 187 2.52 7.45 22.99
N ARG A 188 2.53 6.69 24.08
CA ARG A 188 3.45 6.92 25.20
C ARG A 188 4.86 6.54 24.73
N LEU A 189 5.77 7.50 24.77
CA LEU A 189 7.19 7.27 24.54
C LEU A 189 7.88 6.93 25.87
N PRO A 190 8.88 6.03 25.86
CA PRO A 190 9.74 5.85 27.02
C PRO A 190 10.48 7.16 27.27
N SER A 191 10.18 7.81 28.39
CA SER A 191 10.90 9.02 28.83
C SER A 191 12.06 8.60 29.73
N PRO A 192 13.28 9.10 29.51
CA PRO A 192 14.41 8.84 30.41
C PRO A 192 14.22 9.50 31.78
N ARG A 193 13.33 10.50 31.89
CA ARG A 193 13.04 11.18 33.14
C ARG A 193 11.97 10.41 33.91
N VAL A 194 12.38 9.79 35.01
CA VAL A 194 11.52 9.08 35.96
C VAL A 194 10.36 10.01 36.37
N GLY A 195 9.12 9.57 36.13
CA GLY A 195 7.90 10.24 36.61
C GLY A 195 7.11 11.08 35.59
N ARG A 196 7.62 11.35 34.37
CA ARG A 196 6.84 12.08 33.35
C ARG A 196 6.59 11.23 32.10
N ASN A 197 5.32 10.98 31.81
CA ASN A 197 4.90 10.32 30.58
C ASN A 197 4.94 11.33 29.44
N THR A 198 5.91 11.16 28.54
CA THR A 198 5.91 11.89 27.28
C THR A 198 5.03 11.13 26.29
N TYR A 199 4.07 11.82 25.68
CA TYR A 199 3.26 11.25 24.63
C TYR A 199 3.62 11.93 23.31
N ALA A 200 3.70 11.16 22.23
CA ALA A 200 3.94 11.68 20.89
C ALA A 200 2.80 11.29 19.96
N MET A 201 2.45 12.19 19.04
CA MET A 201 1.53 11.88 17.96
C MET A 201 2.26 11.10 16.88
N LEU A 202 1.87 9.83 16.69
CA LEU A 202 2.46 8.95 15.69
C LEU A 202 1.40 8.50 14.67
N PRO A 203 1.78 8.29 13.40
CA PRO A 203 0.86 7.79 12.40
C PRO A 203 0.50 6.33 12.70
N ASP A 204 -0.77 5.98 12.51
CA ASP A 204 -1.28 4.64 12.79
C ASP A 204 -2.07 4.09 11.60
N GLY A 205 -1.97 2.78 11.38
CA GLY A 205 -2.73 2.08 10.33
C GLY A 205 -2.37 2.46 8.89
N LEU A 206 -1.20 3.07 8.64
CA LEU A 206 -0.67 3.26 7.29
C LEU A 206 -0.20 1.94 6.67
N GLU A 207 0.54 1.15 7.45
CA GLU A 207 0.94 -0.20 7.09
C GLU A 207 -0.26 -1.15 7.01
N HIS A 208 -0.13 -2.22 6.23
CA HIS A 208 -1.18 -3.21 6.05
C HIS A 208 -1.41 -4.01 7.35
N PRO A 209 -2.67 -4.26 7.77
CA PRO A 209 -2.98 -4.92 9.03
C PRO A 209 -2.32 -6.28 9.25
N LYS A 210 -2.03 -7.02 8.16
CA LYS A 210 -1.26 -8.28 8.19
C LYS A 210 0.19 -8.10 8.69
N PHE A 211 0.81 -6.95 8.43
CA PHE A 211 2.20 -6.67 8.79
C PHE A 211 2.28 -5.90 10.11
N LYS A 212 1.34 -5.00 10.36
CA LYS A 212 1.27 -4.22 11.60
C LYS A 212 -0.16 -3.97 12.00
N GLN A 213 -0.51 -4.47 13.18
CA GLN A 213 -1.84 -4.23 13.75
C GLN A 213 -1.98 -2.75 14.11
N ARG A 214 -3.18 -2.21 13.87
CA ARG A 214 -3.55 -0.86 14.26
C ARG A 214 -3.59 -0.73 15.78
N TYR A 215 -3.28 0.45 16.29
CA TYR A 215 -3.54 0.75 17.68
C TYR A 215 -5.04 0.84 17.95
N SER A 216 -5.48 0.19 19.04
CA SER A 216 -6.76 0.45 19.66
C SER A 216 -6.63 1.67 20.57
N GLY A 217 -7.41 2.71 20.29
CA GLY A 217 -7.40 3.93 21.08
C GLY A 217 -7.93 5.12 20.32
N ASN A 218 -8.05 6.23 21.05
CA ASN A 218 -8.42 7.52 20.49
C ASN A 218 -7.44 7.89 19.38
N ALA A 219 -7.98 8.29 18.24
CA ALA A 219 -7.20 8.66 17.09
C ALA A 219 -7.82 9.88 16.41
N TYR A 220 -6.93 10.68 15.86
CA TYR A 220 -7.27 11.90 15.15
C TYR A 220 -6.96 11.71 13.68
N TYR A 221 -7.69 12.42 12.84
CA TYR A 221 -7.56 12.32 11.40
C TYR A 221 -7.10 13.65 10.85
N ALA A 222 -6.03 13.63 10.06
CA ALA A 222 -5.58 14.78 9.28
C ALA A 222 -5.79 14.49 7.79
N SER A 223 -5.96 15.51 6.96
CA SER A 223 -6.00 15.32 5.51
C SER A 223 -4.73 14.62 5.03
N CYS A 224 -4.83 13.73 4.05
CA CYS A 224 -3.70 13.01 3.45
C CYS A 224 -2.87 13.92 2.55
N ARG A 225 -2.25 14.94 3.16
CA ARG A 225 -1.35 15.93 2.55
C ARG A 225 -0.28 16.30 3.55
N GLN A 226 0.94 16.47 3.08
CA GLN A 226 2.05 16.87 3.93
C GLN A 226 1.79 18.21 4.65
N ALA A 227 1.38 19.24 3.90
CA ALA A 227 1.09 20.57 4.46
C ALA A 227 0.02 20.54 5.57
N ALA A 228 -0.99 19.66 5.43
CA ALA A 228 -2.02 19.55 6.46
C ALA A 228 -1.47 18.98 7.78
N VAL A 229 -0.47 18.11 7.73
CA VAL A 229 0.20 17.60 8.94
C VAL A 229 1.15 18.63 9.52
N ASP A 230 1.84 19.38 8.68
CA ASP A 230 2.73 20.47 9.12
C ASP A 230 1.94 21.57 9.85
N GLU A 231 0.70 21.85 9.42
CA GLU A 231 -0.23 22.79 10.07
C GLU A 231 -0.73 22.35 11.46
N ILE A 232 -0.57 21.08 11.84
CA ILE A 232 -1.03 20.57 13.15
C ILE A 232 -0.18 21.15 14.28
N ILE A 233 1.10 21.40 14.01
CA ILE A 233 2.06 21.94 14.97
C ILE A 233 1.69 23.39 15.35
N PRO A 234 1.60 24.36 14.41
CA PRO A 234 1.35 25.76 14.74
C PRO A 234 -0.06 26.02 15.26
N ARG A 235 -1.08 25.27 14.79
CA ARG A 235 -2.47 25.48 15.21
C ARG A 235 -2.73 25.13 16.68
N GLY A 236 -1.72 24.61 17.39
CA GLY A 236 -1.86 24.27 18.80
C GLY A 236 -2.95 23.24 19.02
N VAL A 237 -3.12 22.28 18.09
CA VAL A 237 -4.04 21.15 18.26
C VAL A 237 -3.73 20.40 19.58
N SER A 238 -2.52 20.56 20.11
CA SER A 238 -2.12 20.31 21.50
C SER A 238 -3.09 20.80 22.58
N ARG A 239 -3.97 21.78 22.31
CA ARG A 239 -5.04 22.22 23.24
C ARG A 239 -6.29 21.36 23.19
N LEU A 240 -6.61 20.78 22.02
CA LEU A 240 -7.68 19.76 21.89
C LEU A 240 -7.32 18.47 22.64
N PHE A 241 -6.05 18.38 23.01
CA PHE A 241 -5.42 17.24 23.62
C PHE A 241 -5.12 17.59 25.07
N HIS A 242 -5.81 16.97 26.02
CA HIS A 242 -5.63 17.24 27.45
C HIS A 242 -4.21 16.88 27.98
N GLN A 243 -3.29 16.48 27.10
CA GLN A 243 -1.93 16.05 27.40
C GLN A 243 -0.95 16.76 26.46
N HIS A 244 0.21 17.18 27.00
CA HIS A 244 1.30 17.77 26.22
C HIS A 244 1.88 16.74 25.24
N TYR A 245 1.32 16.68 24.02
CA TYR A 245 1.84 15.83 22.96
C TYR A 245 3.02 16.51 22.25
N THR A 246 4.09 15.74 22.05
CA THR A 246 5.20 16.15 21.18
C THR A 246 4.94 15.66 19.75
N VAL A 247 5.07 16.56 18.78
CA VAL A 247 5.05 16.20 17.36
C VAL A 247 6.50 16.11 16.91
N LEU A 248 6.89 14.99 16.31
CA LEU A 248 8.25 14.80 15.82
C LEU A 248 8.47 15.62 14.55
N PRO A 249 9.56 16.40 14.42
CA PRO A 249 9.84 17.15 13.19
C PRO A 249 9.98 16.26 11.94
N SER A 250 10.39 15.00 12.13
CA SER A 250 10.51 13.99 11.07
C SER A 250 9.20 13.29 10.71
N LEU A 251 8.07 13.70 11.30
CA LEU A 251 6.77 13.05 11.10
C LEU A 251 6.34 13.04 9.63
N GLY A 252 6.52 14.15 8.91
CA GLY A 252 6.15 14.26 7.50
C GLY A 252 6.88 13.23 6.60
N PRO A 253 8.23 13.25 6.57
CA PRO A 253 9.03 12.24 5.88
C PRO A 253 8.71 10.80 6.32
N TYR A 254 8.46 10.58 7.61
CA TYR A 254 8.11 9.28 8.15
C TYR A 254 6.76 8.76 7.61
N ILE A 255 5.73 9.60 7.54
CA ILE A 255 4.45 9.25 6.93
C ILE A 255 4.63 8.88 5.45
N GLY A 256 5.41 9.67 4.70
CA GLY A 256 5.70 9.38 3.30
C GLY A 256 6.41 8.03 3.12
N HIS A 257 7.38 7.71 3.99
CA HIS A 257 8.03 6.40 4.02
C HIS A 257 7.04 5.26 4.28
N LEU A 258 6.14 5.40 5.27
CA LEU A 258 5.15 4.37 5.58
C LEU A 258 4.12 4.18 4.46
N LEU A 259 3.74 5.24 3.75
CA LEU A 259 2.86 5.14 2.56
C LEU A 259 3.53 4.38 1.42
N ARG A 260 4.83 4.62 1.17
CA ARG A 260 5.64 3.82 0.22
C ARG A 260 5.72 2.35 0.64
N LEU A 261 5.96 2.10 1.93
CA LEU A 261 5.98 0.74 2.46
C LEU A 261 4.63 0.05 2.28
N ARG A 262 3.51 0.78 2.44
CA ARG A 262 2.18 0.25 2.17
C ARG A 262 2.02 -0.22 0.73
N VAL A 263 2.53 0.53 -0.25
CA VAL A 263 2.53 0.10 -1.67
C VAL A 263 3.30 -1.22 -1.85
N LEU A 264 4.49 -1.37 -1.22
CA LEU A 264 5.27 -2.61 -1.28
C LEU A 264 4.54 -3.79 -0.61
N GLN A 265 3.87 -3.55 0.51
CA GLN A 265 3.08 -4.56 1.22
C GLN A 265 1.88 -5.02 0.38
N GLU A 266 1.15 -4.10 -0.26
CA GLU A 266 0.02 -4.45 -1.14
C GLU A 266 0.48 -5.23 -2.38
N LEU A 267 1.62 -4.86 -2.99
CA LEU A 267 2.21 -5.63 -4.10
C LEU A 267 2.54 -7.07 -3.68
N GLU A 268 3.08 -7.25 -2.48
CA GLU A 268 3.39 -8.57 -1.95
C GLU A 268 2.12 -9.40 -1.70
N LEU A 269 1.09 -8.80 -1.12
CA LEU A 269 -0.20 -9.45 -0.92
C LEU A 269 -0.88 -9.81 -2.24
N LEU A 270 -0.83 -8.91 -3.22
CA LEU A 270 -1.36 -9.14 -4.55
C LEU A 270 -0.65 -10.33 -5.22
N GLY A 271 0.68 -10.39 -5.10
CA GLY A 271 1.47 -11.50 -5.65
C GLY A 271 1.16 -12.83 -4.98
N ASN A 272 0.95 -12.82 -3.66
CA ASN A 272 0.51 -14.01 -2.95
C ASN A 272 -0.91 -14.44 -3.40
N ARG A 273 -1.87 -13.52 -3.53
CA ARG A 273 -3.24 -13.83 -4.00
C ARG A 273 -3.23 -14.44 -5.41
N LEU A 274 -2.44 -13.90 -6.33
CA LEU A 274 -2.29 -14.41 -7.70
C LEU A 274 -1.69 -15.83 -7.76
N GLN A 275 -0.89 -16.24 -6.77
CA GLN A 275 -0.31 -17.58 -6.71
C GLN A 275 -1.31 -18.67 -6.32
N TYR A 276 -2.34 -18.33 -5.52
CA TYR A 276 -3.24 -19.32 -4.92
C TYR A 276 -4.49 -19.65 -5.75
N LYS A 277 -4.75 -19.01 -6.88
CA LYS A 277 -6.09 -19.09 -7.51
C LYS A 277 -6.28 -20.22 -8.54
N LYS A 278 -7.53 -20.67 -8.61
CA LYS A 278 -8.18 -21.59 -9.56
C LYS A 278 -7.83 -21.28 -11.02
N ARG A 279 -7.67 -22.35 -11.80
CA ARG A 279 -7.17 -22.37 -13.19
C ARG A 279 -8.11 -21.76 -14.25
N ASN A 280 -9.33 -21.34 -13.91
CA ASN A 280 -10.39 -21.10 -14.90
C ASN A 280 -10.90 -19.64 -14.97
N SER A 281 -10.25 -18.66 -14.33
CA SER A 281 -10.67 -17.26 -14.50
C SER A 281 -10.16 -16.70 -15.82
N GLU A 282 -10.96 -15.85 -16.46
CA GLU A 282 -10.60 -15.12 -17.68
C GLU A 282 -9.23 -14.41 -17.61
N HIS A 283 -8.66 -14.19 -18.79
CA HIS A 283 -7.24 -13.92 -18.98
C HIS A 283 -6.84 -12.44 -19.00
N ILE A 284 -7.61 -11.55 -18.38
CA ILE A 284 -7.16 -10.16 -18.25
C ILE A 284 -6.01 -10.14 -17.22
N PRO A 285 -4.79 -9.71 -17.57
CA PRO A 285 -3.70 -9.60 -16.61
C PRO A 285 -4.00 -8.48 -15.61
N VAL A 286 -3.70 -8.70 -14.33
CA VAL A 286 -3.81 -7.64 -13.30
C VAL A 286 -2.63 -6.69 -13.47
N LEU A 287 -1.45 -7.25 -13.77
CA LEU A 287 -0.24 -6.49 -14.06
C LEU A 287 0.35 -6.97 -15.38
N ARG A 288 0.57 -6.04 -16.32
CA ARG A 288 1.33 -6.32 -17.56
C ARG A 288 2.44 -5.30 -17.76
N ARG A 289 3.47 -5.67 -18.52
CA ARG A 289 4.52 -4.74 -18.96
C ARG A 289 4.12 -4.19 -20.33
N LEU A 290 4.18 -2.88 -20.49
CA LEU A 290 3.90 -2.22 -21.77
C LEU A 290 5.07 -2.43 -22.74
N THR A 291 4.82 -2.53 -24.04
CA THR A 291 5.86 -2.47 -25.07
C THR A 291 6.45 -1.06 -25.17
N ARG A 292 7.56 -0.89 -25.91
CA ARG A 292 8.11 0.45 -26.14
C ARG A 292 7.21 1.28 -27.05
N VAL A 293 6.57 0.65 -28.06
CA VAL A 293 5.54 1.30 -28.90
C VAL A 293 4.40 1.82 -28.03
N GLU A 294 3.72 0.94 -27.28
CA GLU A 294 2.58 1.33 -26.43
C GLU A 294 2.93 2.48 -25.46
N PHE A 295 4.13 2.44 -24.87
CA PHE A 295 4.57 3.47 -23.94
C PHE A 295 4.96 4.79 -24.65
N LYS A 296 5.44 4.72 -25.89
CA LYS A 296 5.70 5.89 -26.72
C LYS A 296 4.38 6.53 -27.13
N ASP A 297 3.40 5.72 -27.54
CA ASP A 297 2.06 6.19 -27.92
C ASP A 297 1.37 6.93 -26.77
N ILE A 298 1.43 6.40 -25.53
CA ILE A 298 0.89 7.11 -24.35
C ILE A 298 1.57 8.47 -24.13
N LYS A 299 2.88 8.58 -24.40
CA LYS A 299 3.60 9.83 -24.24
C LYS A 299 3.28 10.86 -25.32
N GLU A 300 3.05 10.39 -26.55
CA GLU A 300 2.78 11.24 -27.71
C GLU A 300 1.33 11.70 -27.73
N THR A 301 0.38 10.77 -27.55
CA THR A 301 -1.06 11.08 -27.50
C THR A 301 -1.47 11.77 -26.22
N GLY A 302 -0.79 11.48 -25.11
CA GLY A 302 -1.26 11.88 -23.79
C GLY A 302 -2.58 11.23 -23.41
N VAL A 303 -2.90 10.05 -23.95
CA VAL A 303 -4.10 9.27 -23.61
C VAL A 303 -3.67 7.84 -23.29
N ILE A 304 -4.39 7.17 -22.37
CA ILE A 304 -4.17 5.76 -22.06
C ILE A 304 -5.21 4.91 -22.80
N PRO A 305 -4.81 4.15 -23.84
CA PRO A 305 -5.74 3.38 -24.68
C PRO A 305 -6.03 1.98 -24.09
N PHE A 306 -6.13 1.88 -22.77
CA PHE A 306 -6.30 0.59 -22.10
C PHE A 306 -7.48 0.61 -21.15
N ASP A 307 -8.43 -0.28 -21.41
CA ASP A 307 -9.58 -0.47 -20.55
C ASP A 307 -9.19 -0.95 -19.17
N HIS A 308 -9.94 -0.48 -18.18
CA HIS A 308 -9.73 -0.81 -16.77
C HIS A 308 -8.32 -0.46 -16.27
N ALA A 309 -7.57 0.38 -16.98
CA ALA A 309 -6.31 0.91 -16.52
C ALA A 309 -6.55 1.74 -15.26
N VAL A 310 -5.78 1.46 -14.22
CA VAL A 310 -5.90 2.17 -12.94
C VAL A 310 -4.63 2.92 -12.58
N ALA A 311 -3.47 2.40 -13.00
CA ALA A 311 -2.19 3.10 -12.83
C ALA A 311 -1.18 2.59 -13.86
N VAL A 312 -0.29 3.49 -14.29
CA VAL A 312 0.93 3.13 -15.02
C VAL A 312 2.12 3.44 -14.14
N LEU A 313 3.02 2.48 -13.91
CA LEU A 313 4.23 2.68 -13.10
C LEU A 313 5.47 2.56 -14.00
N VAL A 314 6.25 3.64 -14.10
CA VAL A 314 7.52 3.64 -14.83
C VAL A 314 8.64 3.35 -13.86
N VAL A 315 9.12 2.11 -13.82
CA VAL A 315 10.14 1.64 -12.87
C VAL A 315 11.31 1.03 -13.62
N PRO A 316 12.34 1.82 -13.98
CA PRO A 316 13.53 1.30 -14.63
C PRO A 316 14.31 0.36 -13.70
N PRO A 317 15.03 -0.62 -14.24
CA PRO A 317 15.94 -1.45 -13.45
C PRO A 317 17.03 -0.58 -12.83
N LEU A 318 17.43 -0.89 -11.60
CA LEU A 318 18.48 -0.14 -10.93
C LEU A 318 19.86 -0.47 -11.48
N ASN A 319 20.64 0.58 -11.71
CA ASN A 319 22.05 0.46 -12.03
C ASN A 319 22.81 -0.12 -10.83
N ARG A 320 23.86 -0.88 -11.15
CA ARG A 320 24.85 -1.34 -10.17
C ARG A 320 25.58 -0.14 -9.58
N ASP A 321 25.96 -0.24 -8.31
CA ASP A 321 26.77 0.79 -7.67
C ASP A 321 28.10 0.96 -8.41
N PRO A 322 28.54 2.19 -8.69
CA PRO A 322 29.78 2.40 -9.44
C PRO A 322 31.00 1.90 -8.66
N VAL A 323 30.95 1.98 -7.33
CA VAL A 323 32.03 1.55 -6.43
C VAL A 323 32.00 0.04 -6.21
N HIS A 324 30.89 -0.49 -5.70
CA HIS A 324 30.80 -1.91 -5.31
C HIS A 324 30.40 -2.85 -6.45
N LYS A 325 29.93 -2.32 -7.59
CA LYS A 325 29.37 -3.08 -8.73
C LYS A 325 28.18 -3.99 -8.37
N ASP A 326 27.70 -3.93 -7.14
CA ASP A 326 26.55 -4.67 -6.67
C ASP A 326 25.25 -3.92 -6.96
N ARG A 327 24.15 -4.68 -7.04
CA ARG A 327 22.82 -4.09 -7.10
C ARG A 327 22.35 -3.81 -5.67
N PRO A 328 21.70 -2.66 -5.42
CA PRO A 328 21.20 -2.34 -4.10
C PRO A 328 20.27 -3.44 -3.58
N THR A 329 20.45 -3.82 -2.32
CA THR A 329 19.65 -4.84 -1.69
C THR A 329 18.23 -4.31 -1.45
N PRO A 330 17.18 -5.11 -1.73
CA PRO A 330 15.81 -4.66 -1.55
C PRO A 330 15.48 -4.50 -0.06
N ASN A 331 15.10 -3.29 0.36
CA ASN A 331 14.68 -3.02 1.74
C ASN A 331 13.16 -2.79 1.86
N LYS A 332 12.56 -3.31 2.94
CA LYS A 332 11.13 -3.18 3.30
C LYS A 332 10.93 -2.83 4.79
N THR A 333 11.92 -2.22 5.45
CA THR A 333 11.81 -1.85 6.87
C THR A 333 10.80 -0.74 7.11
N SER A 334 10.12 -0.77 8.25
CA SER A 334 9.21 0.29 8.69
C SER A 334 9.93 1.58 9.12
N PHE A 335 11.25 1.52 9.28
CA PHE A 335 12.09 2.70 9.57
C PHE A 335 12.65 3.29 8.28
N PRO A 336 12.70 4.63 8.16
CA PRO A 336 13.29 5.31 7.02
C PRO A 336 14.78 4.99 6.92
N ASP A 337 15.26 4.76 5.70
CA ASP A 337 16.68 4.57 5.44
C ASP A 337 17.44 5.89 5.63
N ASP A 338 18.65 5.85 6.20
CA ASP A 338 19.51 7.02 6.33
C ASP A 338 19.87 7.61 4.96
N GLU A 339 19.96 6.78 3.91
CA GLU A 339 20.17 7.21 2.53
C GLU A 339 19.07 8.17 2.04
N ALA A 340 17.82 8.00 2.51
CA ALA A 340 16.73 8.89 2.12
C ALA A 340 16.86 10.29 2.75
N GLN A 341 17.61 10.40 3.85
CA GLN A 341 17.86 11.67 4.55
C GLN A 341 19.07 12.42 3.99
N GLN A 342 20.04 11.71 3.41
CA GLN A 342 21.16 12.29 2.69
C GLN A 342 20.68 12.89 1.36
N LYS A 343 20.06 14.08 1.44
CA LYS A 343 19.67 14.89 0.29
C LYS A 343 20.93 15.40 -0.41
N SER A 344 21.60 14.56 -1.20
CA SER A 344 22.47 15.10 -2.25
C SER A 344 21.56 15.93 -3.16
N THR A 345 21.82 17.22 -3.29
CA THR A 345 21.10 18.10 -4.22
C THR A 345 21.18 17.47 -5.60
N PRO A 346 20.06 16.98 -6.16
CA PRO A 346 20.13 16.26 -7.42
C PRO A 346 20.55 17.25 -8.51
N THR A 347 21.59 16.90 -9.27
CA THR A 347 22.08 17.73 -10.39
C THR A 347 21.01 18.00 -11.44
N ARG A 348 19.97 17.16 -11.50
CA ARG A 348 18.85 17.29 -12.43
C ARG A 348 17.54 17.36 -11.64
N PRO A 349 16.57 18.19 -12.08
CA PRO A 349 15.26 18.23 -11.46
C PRO A 349 14.63 16.84 -11.51
N SER A 350 14.15 16.35 -10.37
CA SER A 350 13.45 15.07 -10.31
C SER A 350 12.18 15.12 -11.17
N PRO A 351 11.84 14.04 -11.91
CA PRO A 351 10.61 14.01 -12.69
C PRO A 351 9.39 14.20 -11.76
N PRO A 352 8.23 14.64 -12.28
CA PRO A 352 7.03 14.75 -11.44
C PRO A 352 6.67 13.40 -10.83
N LEU A 353 6.17 13.37 -9.59
CA LEU A 353 5.78 12.12 -8.94
C LEU A 353 4.77 11.31 -9.77
N SER A 354 3.80 12.00 -10.34
CA SER A 354 2.84 11.41 -11.28
C SER A 354 2.23 12.46 -12.20
N THR A 355 1.93 12.05 -13.43
CA THR A 355 1.13 12.83 -14.41
C THR A 355 -0.21 12.13 -14.61
N LEU A 356 -1.31 12.87 -14.67
CA LEU A 356 -2.65 12.33 -14.91
C LEU A 356 -2.96 12.37 -16.40
N TYR A 357 -3.30 11.22 -16.97
CA TYR A 357 -3.68 11.10 -18.38
C TYR A 357 -5.15 10.69 -18.50
N PRO A 358 -5.95 11.25 -19.43
CA PRO A 358 -7.27 10.73 -19.74
C PRO A 358 -7.19 9.28 -20.27
N VAL A 359 -8.27 8.52 -20.09
CA VAL A 359 -8.43 7.18 -20.67
C VAL A 359 -9.17 7.31 -22.00
N ALA A 360 -8.77 6.54 -23.02
CA ALA A 360 -9.38 6.58 -24.35
C ALA A 360 -10.77 5.91 -24.42
N GLN A 361 -11.53 5.89 -23.32
CA GLN A 361 -12.82 5.20 -23.32
C GLN A 361 -13.82 5.90 -24.23
N ASP A 362 -14.39 5.12 -25.15
CA ASP A 362 -15.66 5.40 -25.84
C ASP A 362 -16.76 5.36 -24.77
N ASN A 363 -16.82 6.42 -24.00
CA ASN A 363 -17.89 6.58 -23.05
C ASN A 363 -19.05 7.20 -23.82
N ASP A 364 -20.14 6.44 -24.00
CA ASP A 364 -21.47 6.92 -24.37
C ASP A 364 -22.07 7.82 -23.25
N TYR A 365 -21.25 8.68 -22.64
CA TYR A 365 -21.67 9.70 -21.68
C TYR A 365 -21.99 11.03 -22.38
N ASP A 366 -22.33 11.00 -23.68
CA ASP A 366 -22.74 12.20 -24.43
C ASP A 366 -23.95 12.91 -23.77
N ASP A 367 -24.72 12.19 -22.94
CA ASP A 367 -25.86 12.74 -22.19
C ASP A 367 -25.52 13.27 -20.78
N LEU A 368 -24.28 13.10 -20.28
CA LEU A 368 -23.90 13.65 -18.98
C LEU A 368 -23.45 15.11 -19.10
N PRO A 369 -23.82 15.99 -18.16
CA PRO A 369 -23.42 17.39 -18.21
C PRO A 369 -21.89 17.52 -18.19
N ASP A 370 -21.34 18.42 -19.03
CA ASP A 370 -19.91 18.79 -19.17
C ASP A 370 -19.15 19.05 -17.85
N THR A 371 -19.88 19.16 -16.75
CA THR A 371 -19.36 19.28 -15.39
C THR A 371 -18.58 18.07 -14.88
N VAL A 372 -18.81 16.87 -15.43
CA VAL A 372 -18.14 15.63 -15.00
C VAL A 372 -16.80 15.50 -15.72
N SER A 373 -15.70 15.65 -14.97
CA SER A 373 -14.37 15.49 -15.54
C SER A 373 -14.12 14.04 -15.96
N SER A 374 -13.58 13.86 -17.16
CA SER A 374 -13.22 12.54 -17.67
C SER A 374 -12.29 11.78 -16.70
N PRO A 375 -12.45 10.45 -16.58
CA PRO A 375 -11.62 9.65 -15.69
C PRO A 375 -10.16 9.75 -16.11
N LYS A 376 -9.29 10.04 -15.14
CA LYS A 376 -7.84 10.16 -15.37
C LYS A 376 -7.09 9.05 -14.65
N VAL A 377 -6.07 8.52 -15.32
CA VAL A 377 -5.20 7.48 -14.80
C VAL A 377 -3.81 8.07 -14.52
N PRO A 378 -3.26 7.87 -13.31
CA PRO A 378 -1.94 8.34 -12.95
C PRO A 378 -0.84 7.48 -13.58
N LEU A 379 0.08 8.15 -14.28
CA LEU A 379 1.39 7.64 -14.66
C LEU A 379 2.40 8.06 -13.60
N TYR A 380 2.86 7.10 -12.80
CA TYR A 380 3.82 7.26 -11.73
C TYR A 380 5.26 7.11 -12.21
N ASN A 381 6.13 8.02 -11.79
CA ASN A 381 7.57 7.89 -12.00
C ASN A 381 8.22 7.22 -10.79
N GLY A 382 8.72 5.99 -10.96
CA GLY A 382 9.29 5.18 -9.88
C GLY A 382 10.49 5.82 -9.18
N ILE A 383 11.22 6.71 -9.87
CA ILE A 383 12.34 7.47 -9.31
C ILE A 383 11.88 8.43 -8.22
N SER A 384 10.82 9.19 -8.50
CA SER A 384 10.25 10.19 -7.58
C SER A 384 9.32 9.55 -6.56
N LEU A 385 8.58 8.51 -6.97
CA LEU A 385 7.69 7.76 -6.11
C LEU A 385 8.44 7.05 -4.98
N PHE A 386 9.66 6.55 -5.25
CA PHE A 386 10.54 5.91 -4.27
C PHE A 386 11.95 6.52 -4.36
N PRO A 387 12.25 7.55 -3.55
CA PRO A 387 13.57 8.17 -3.55
C PRO A 387 14.69 7.21 -3.10
N SER A 388 14.42 6.37 -2.08
CA SER A 388 15.36 5.35 -1.58
C SER A 388 15.67 4.30 -2.64
N ARG A 389 16.97 4.06 -2.90
CA ARG A 389 17.44 3.04 -3.86
C ARG A 389 17.07 1.62 -3.42
N PRO A 390 17.28 1.22 -2.14
CA PRO A 390 16.80 -0.06 -1.62
C PRO A 390 15.30 -0.28 -1.81
N GLN A 391 14.46 0.74 -1.56
CA GLN A 391 13.01 0.59 -1.75
C GLN A 391 12.62 0.47 -3.22
N ARG A 392 13.29 1.20 -4.13
CA ARG A 392 13.12 0.99 -5.58
C ARG A 392 13.50 -0.42 -6.01
N ALA A 393 14.54 -0.99 -5.41
CA ALA A 393 14.96 -2.36 -5.68
C ALA A 393 13.87 -3.34 -5.24
N ALA A 394 13.28 -3.11 -4.06
CA ALA A 394 12.15 -3.88 -3.57
C ALA A 394 10.92 -3.76 -4.49
N LEU A 395 10.59 -2.54 -4.93
CA LEU A 395 9.49 -2.27 -5.87
C LEU A 395 9.67 -3.04 -7.18
N HIS A 396 10.81 -2.86 -7.86
CA HIS A 396 11.09 -3.51 -9.13
C HIS A 396 11.12 -5.04 -9.00
N LYS A 397 11.70 -5.57 -7.90
CA LYS A 397 11.70 -7.01 -7.59
C LYS A 397 10.28 -7.56 -7.44
N LEU A 398 9.40 -6.86 -6.73
CA LEU A 398 8.01 -7.27 -6.54
C LEU A 398 7.20 -7.21 -7.84
N LEU A 399 7.33 -6.15 -8.64
CA LEU A 399 6.68 -6.04 -9.94
C LEU A 399 7.13 -7.15 -10.90
N THR A 400 8.44 -7.44 -10.94
CA THR A 400 8.97 -8.54 -11.76
C THR A 400 8.49 -9.91 -11.27
N ARG A 401 8.39 -10.11 -9.94
CA ARG A 401 7.81 -11.32 -9.37
C ARG A 401 6.34 -11.49 -9.79
N LEU A 402 5.55 -10.42 -9.74
CA LEU A 402 4.15 -10.42 -10.17
C LEU A 402 4.01 -10.82 -11.65
N LEU A 403 4.80 -10.22 -12.54
CA LEU A 403 4.82 -10.58 -13.96
C LEU A 403 5.16 -12.06 -14.18
N LYS A 404 6.12 -12.60 -13.41
CA LYS A 404 6.45 -14.04 -13.49
C LYS A 404 5.26 -14.91 -13.08
N VAL A 405 4.52 -14.55 -12.03
CA VAL A 405 3.33 -15.29 -11.60
C VAL A 405 2.24 -15.24 -12.66
N GLU A 406 1.96 -14.06 -13.20
CA GLU A 406 1.00 -13.86 -14.30
C GLU A 406 1.34 -14.72 -15.52
N TYR A 407 2.60 -14.67 -15.95
CA TYR A 407 3.09 -15.45 -17.07
C TYR A 407 2.95 -16.96 -16.85
N LEU A 408 3.26 -17.46 -15.64
CA LEU A 408 3.09 -18.86 -15.30
C LEU A 408 1.61 -19.26 -15.29
N ASN A 409 0.72 -18.38 -14.84
CA ASN A 409 -0.72 -18.62 -14.85
C ASN A 409 -1.26 -18.70 -16.30
N ILE A 410 -0.84 -17.79 -17.18
CA ILE A 410 -1.19 -17.82 -18.61
C ILE A 410 -0.68 -19.09 -19.29
N ARG A 411 0.55 -19.54 -18.96
CA ARG A 411 1.10 -20.78 -19.52
C ARG A 411 0.33 -22.03 -19.09
N LYS A 412 -0.21 -22.06 -17.87
CA LYS A 412 -0.96 -23.21 -17.35
C LYS A 412 -2.31 -23.38 -18.04
N THR A 413 -2.98 -22.30 -18.41
CA THR A 413 -4.31 -22.35 -19.05
C THR A 413 -4.25 -22.61 -20.54
N LYS A 414 -3.19 -22.16 -21.23
CA LYS A 414 -2.97 -22.41 -22.66
C LYS A 414 -2.51 -23.84 -23.01
N THR A 415 -2.64 -24.80 -22.09
CA THR A 415 -2.18 -26.19 -22.28
C THR A 415 -2.92 -26.96 -23.38
N LYS A 416 -3.94 -26.38 -24.02
CA LYS A 416 -4.70 -27.02 -25.11
C LYS A 416 -4.55 -26.38 -26.50
N SER A 417 -3.73 -25.34 -26.70
CA SER A 417 -3.47 -24.84 -28.06
C SER A 417 -2.21 -25.51 -28.64
N PRO A 418 -2.32 -26.51 -29.53
CA PRO A 418 -1.18 -27.25 -30.07
C PRO A 418 -0.23 -26.39 -30.93
N HIS A 419 -0.65 -25.20 -31.37
CA HIS A 419 0.22 -24.27 -32.09
C HIS A 419 0.83 -23.21 -31.18
N ARG A 420 1.90 -23.57 -30.48
CA ARG A 420 2.87 -22.57 -30.02
C ARG A 420 3.58 -22.03 -31.26
N THR A 421 3.20 -20.84 -31.69
CA THR A 421 4.06 -20.06 -32.60
C THR A 421 5.45 -20.00 -31.97
N PRO A 422 6.52 -20.34 -32.71
CA PRO A 422 7.89 -20.28 -32.19
C PRO A 422 8.14 -18.92 -31.57
N TRP A 423 8.95 -18.86 -30.51
CA TRP A 423 9.31 -17.63 -29.81
C TRP A 423 10.05 -16.70 -30.77
N VAL A 424 9.32 -15.93 -31.57
CA VAL A 424 9.88 -14.91 -32.45
C VAL A 424 10.58 -13.93 -31.53
N ARG A 425 11.89 -13.76 -31.74
CA ARG A 425 12.68 -12.76 -31.01
C ARG A 425 12.11 -11.39 -31.36
N THR A 426 11.27 -10.84 -30.49
CA THR A 426 10.77 -9.47 -30.61
C THR A 426 11.95 -8.51 -30.71
N SER A 427 12.15 -7.92 -31.89
CA SER A 427 13.18 -6.92 -32.16
C SER A 427 12.58 -5.52 -32.09
N GLY A 428 13.44 -4.50 -32.01
CA GLY A 428 13.00 -3.10 -32.07
C GLY A 428 12.04 -2.66 -30.96
N ASP A 429 10.93 -2.06 -31.37
CA ASP A 429 9.97 -1.38 -30.50
C ASP A 429 8.95 -2.31 -29.84
N ASP A 430 8.85 -3.56 -30.31
CA ASP A 430 8.06 -4.61 -29.65
C ASP A 430 8.70 -5.09 -28.33
N LYS A 431 9.92 -4.64 -28.05
CA LYS A 431 10.58 -4.95 -26.77
C LYS A 431 9.79 -4.37 -25.61
N ALA A 432 9.71 -5.15 -24.54
CA ALA A 432 9.06 -4.71 -23.31
C ALA A 432 9.77 -3.48 -22.72
N SER A 433 8.99 -2.45 -22.37
CA SER A 433 9.45 -1.22 -21.76
C SER A 433 9.71 -1.37 -20.26
N HIS A 434 10.01 -0.26 -19.58
CA HIS A 434 10.10 -0.18 -18.13
C HIS A 434 8.78 0.25 -17.47
N ALA A 435 7.72 0.41 -18.25
CA ALA A 435 6.39 0.77 -17.77
C ALA A 435 5.56 -0.49 -17.49
N PHE A 436 4.89 -0.47 -16.34
CA PHE A 436 4.00 -1.52 -15.88
C PHE A 436 2.59 -0.95 -15.82
N LEU A 437 1.65 -1.60 -16.49
CA LEU A 437 0.22 -1.26 -16.44
C LEU A 437 -0.46 -2.11 -15.37
N LEU A 438 -1.13 -1.44 -14.44
CA LEU A 438 -2.00 -2.04 -13.43
C LEU A 438 -3.45 -1.90 -13.88
N CYS A 439 -4.14 -3.03 -14.02
CA CYS A 439 -5.55 -3.10 -14.42
C CYS A 439 -6.42 -3.58 -13.24
N SER A 440 -7.60 -2.98 -13.08
CA SER A 440 -8.61 -3.42 -12.11
C SER A 440 -9.96 -3.54 -12.80
N SER A 441 -10.30 -4.76 -13.21
CA SER A 441 -11.58 -5.09 -13.84
C SER A 441 -12.42 -5.98 -12.90
N PRO A 442 -13.76 -6.04 -13.10
CA PRO A 442 -14.61 -6.99 -12.38
C PRO A 442 -14.13 -8.44 -12.52
N ASN A 443 -13.58 -8.81 -13.68
CA ASN A 443 -13.09 -10.16 -13.96
C ASN A 443 -11.79 -10.44 -13.18
N ASN A 444 -10.93 -9.42 -13.05
CA ASN A 444 -9.71 -9.50 -12.25
C ASN A 444 -9.98 -9.51 -10.76
N LEU A 445 -11.09 -8.93 -10.30
CA LEU A 445 -11.41 -8.78 -8.89
C LEU A 445 -11.51 -10.14 -8.19
N GLU A 446 -12.19 -11.09 -8.84
CA GLU A 446 -12.24 -12.45 -8.33
C GLU A 446 -10.83 -13.04 -8.26
N ARG A 447 -9.98 -12.68 -9.22
CA ARG A 447 -8.64 -13.26 -9.40
C ARG A 447 -7.66 -12.80 -8.35
N ALA A 448 -7.40 -11.51 -8.36
CA ALA A 448 -6.67 -10.85 -7.33
C ALA A 448 -7.07 -9.39 -7.34
N ASP A 449 -7.65 -8.96 -6.23
CA ASP A 449 -8.09 -7.60 -6.04
C ASP A 449 -6.93 -6.60 -6.06
N ALA A 450 -6.87 -5.80 -7.12
CA ALA A 450 -5.84 -4.78 -7.37
C ALA A 450 -6.20 -3.40 -6.79
N ALA A 451 -7.45 -3.16 -6.43
CA ALA A 451 -7.90 -1.87 -5.92
C ALA A 451 -7.15 -1.43 -4.65
N PRO A 452 -6.83 -2.29 -3.65
CA PRO A 452 -6.04 -1.89 -2.49
C PRO A 452 -4.65 -1.32 -2.84
N LEU A 453 -4.00 -1.88 -3.86
CA LEU A 453 -2.72 -1.37 -4.36
C LEU A 453 -2.89 0.01 -5.02
N ALA A 454 -3.91 0.16 -5.85
CA ALA A 454 -4.23 1.44 -6.48
C ALA A 454 -4.56 2.53 -5.46
N ILE A 455 -5.33 2.20 -4.41
CA ILE A 455 -5.63 3.10 -3.31
C ILE A 455 -4.34 3.52 -2.59
N ALA A 456 -3.42 2.58 -2.33
CA ALA A 456 -2.13 2.91 -1.72
C ALA A 456 -1.30 3.88 -2.58
N LEU A 457 -1.27 3.68 -3.91
CA LEU A 457 -0.62 4.58 -4.86
C LEU A 457 -1.28 5.97 -4.88
N TRP A 458 -2.61 6.04 -4.83
CA TRP A 458 -3.36 7.29 -4.75
C TRP A 458 -3.11 8.04 -3.45
N ARG A 459 -3.07 7.34 -2.31
CA ARG A 459 -2.74 7.95 -1.01
C ARG A 459 -1.33 8.54 -1.00
N LEU A 460 -0.35 7.82 -1.56
CA LEU A 460 1.00 8.35 -1.74
C LEU A 460 1.01 9.57 -2.67
N ARG A 461 0.24 9.55 -3.75
CA ARG A 461 0.05 10.70 -4.65
C ARG A 461 -0.53 11.91 -3.94
N MET A 462 -1.56 11.73 -3.12
CA MET A 462 -2.19 12.82 -2.38
C MET A 462 -1.25 13.41 -1.33
N TRP A 463 -0.44 12.56 -0.71
CA TRP A 463 0.53 12.95 0.30
C TRP A 463 1.66 13.82 -0.24
N GLU A 464 2.31 13.37 -1.33
CA GLU A 464 3.51 14.01 -1.93
C GLU A 464 3.21 14.88 -3.16
N GLY A 465 1.99 14.84 -3.66
CA GLY A 465 1.57 15.63 -4.81
C GLY A 465 1.76 17.12 -4.57
N LYS A 466 1.99 17.87 -5.64
CA LYS A 466 1.97 19.34 -5.60
C LYS A 466 0.65 19.79 -4.94
N PRO A 467 0.67 20.90 -4.17
CA PRO A 467 -0.56 21.49 -3.65
C PRO A 467 -1.54 21.62 -4.80
N TRP A 468 -2.80 21.24 -4.55
CA TRP A 468 -3.85 21.37 -5.56
C TRP A 468 -3.95 22.85 -5.89
N ARG A 469 -3.32 23.29 -6.97
CA ARG A 469 -3.50 24.65 -7.47
C ARG A 469 -4.97 24.76 -7.86
N THR A 470 -5.52 25.94 -7.65
CA THR A 470 -6.96 26.26 -7.65
C THR A 470 -7.72 25.84 -8.91
N GLU A 471 -7.05 25.47 -10.01
CA GLU A 471 -7.71 25.22 -11.29
C GLU A 471 -7.42 23.84 -11.92
N VAL A 472 -6.40 23.08 -11.48
CA VAL A 472 -6.05 21.79 -12.12
C VAL A 472 -5.77 20.71 -11.08
N GLY A 473 -6.69 19.75 -10.96
CA GLY A 473 -6.48 18.53 -10.19
C GLY A 473 -6.97 18.56 -8.75
N THR A 474 -8.07 19.29 -8.47
CA THR A 474 -8.82 19.02 -7.24
C THR A 474 -9.37 17.61 -7.30
N TRP A 475 -9.46 16.89 -6.18
CA TRP A 475 -10.13 15.58 -6.20
C TRP A 475 -11.62 15.70 -6.61
N ALA A 476 -12.23 16.87 -6.39
CA ALA A 476 -13.51 17.23 -6.97
C ALA A 476 -13.47 17.17 -8.52
N SER A 477 -12.38 17.56 -9.18
CA SER A 477 -12.23 17.38 -10.64
C SER A 477 -11.86 15.94 -11.07
N VAL A 478 -11.83 14.97 -10.15
CA VAL A 478 -11.65 13.53 -10.45
C VAL A 478 -12.93 12.76 -10.10
N VAL A 479 -13.76 13.31 -9.22
CA VAL A 479 -14.93 12.65 -8.62
C VAL A 479 -16.17 13.56 -8.63
N ARG A 480 -16.25 14.53 -9.55
CA ARG A 480 -17.57 15.12 -9.88
C ARG A 480 -18.33 14.02 -10.60
N VAL A 481 -19.06 13.21 -9.83
CA VAL A 481 -20.12 12.32 -10.28
C VAL A 481 -21.41 13.07 -10.07
#